data_AF-A0A960X3R0-F1
#
_entry.id   AF-A0A960X3R0-F1
#
_cell.length_a   1.000
_cell.length_b   1.000
_cell.length_c   1.000
_cell.angle_alpha   90.00
_cell.angle_beta   90.00
_cell.angle_gamma   90.00
#
_symmetry.space_group_name_H-M   'P 1'
#
loop_
_entity.id
_entity.type
_entity.pdbx_description
1 polymer ?
#
loop_
_entity_poly.entity_id
_entity_poly.type
_entity_poly.pdbx_seq_one_letter_code
_entity_poly.pdbx_strand_id
1 'polypeptide(L)'
;VGILGFSAGGHLTLMTSLHANERTYTMDPALDVDDATPNFAVPVYPAYLVDEKNKEELKLLPEMVVTPKAPPICFVHANDDRWSAAGRALIYLEYKKLGLPAEVHIYAKGGHGFGMRKNGLPVNDWPVRVGEWMKSMGWLE
;
A
#
# COMPACT_ATOMS: atom_id res chain seq x y z
N VAL A 1 -4.26 -10.78 11.14
CA VAL A 1 -4.97 -10.54 9.87
C VAL A 1 -4.30 -9.40 9.13
N GLY A 2 -3.83 -9.64 7.90
CA GLY A 2 -3.31 -8.59 7.02
C GLY A 2 -4.18 -8.43 5.78
N ILE A 3 -4.03 -7.30 5.08
CA ILE A 3 -4.77 -6.98 3.87
C ILE A 3 -3.82 -6.81 2.69
N LEU A 4 -4.17 -7.37 1.53
CA LEU A 4 -3.43 -7.23 0.28
C LEU A 4 -4.42 -6.95 -0.84
N GLY A 5 -4.09 -6.00 -1.71
CA GLY A 5 -4.96 -5.63 -2.81
C GLY A 5 -4.21 -5.13 -4.03
N PHE A 6 -4.79 -5.39 -5.20
CA PHE A 6 -4.20 -5.06 -6.50
C PHE A 6 -4.95 -3.90 -7.17
N SER A 7 -4.23 -2.95 -7.77
CA SER A 7 -4.82 -1.84 -8.56
C SER A 7 -5.88 -1.05 -7.78
N ALA A 8 -7.13 -1.00 -8.22
CA ALA A 8 -8.23 -0.40 -7.45
C ALA A 8 -8.40 -1.04 -6.05
N GLY A 9 -8.18 -2.35 -5.94
CA GLY A 9 -8.13 -3.03 -4.65
C GLY A 9 -6.92 -2.65 -3.80
N GLY A 10 -5.81 -2.23 -4.42
CA GLY A 10 -4.67 -1.65 -3.72
C GLY A 10 -4.99 -0.28 -3.14
N HIS A 11 -5.75 0.54 -3.88
CA HIS A 11 -6.26 1.81 -3.36
C HIS A 11 -7.21 1.57 -2.17
N LEU A 12 -8.15 0.62 -2.30
CA LEU A 12 -9.01 0.23 -1.18
C LEU A 12 -8.19 -0.27 0.03
N THR A 13 -7.13 -1.05 -0.21
CA THR A 13 -6.22 -1.50 0.84
C THR A 13 -5.63 -0.33 1.62
N LEU A 14 -5.23 0.74 0.92
CA LEU A 14 -4.75 1.97 1.57
C LEU A 14 -5.86 2.68 2.33
N MET A 15 -7.01 2.91 1.71
CA MET A 15 -8.12 3.60 2.36
C MET A 15 -8.56 2.88 3.64
N THR A 16 -8.68 1.55 3.58
CA THR A 16 -8.99 0.72 4.75
C THR A 16 -7.89 0.81 5.82
N SER A 17 -6.62 0.87 5.44
CA SER A 17 -5.50 0.88 6.39
C SER A 17 -5.28 2.26 7.03
N LEU A 18 -5.46 3.33 6.27
CA LEU A 18 -5.21 4.70 6.74
C LEU A 18 -6.41 5.29 7.49
N HIS A 19 -7.63 4.83 7.19
CA HIS A 19 -8.89 5.29 7.78
C HIS A 19 -9.63 4.19 8.55
N ALA A 20 -8.91 3.16 9.02
CA ALA A 20 -9.51 1.95 9.62
C ALA A 20 -10.51 2.24 10.76
N ASN A 21 -10.35 3.38 11.45
CA ASN A 21 -11.17 3.75 12.61
C ASN A 21 -12.08 4.96 12.36
N GLU A 22 -12.19 5.42 11.10
CA GLU A 22 -13.22 6.38 10.71
C GLU A 22 -14.52 5.63 10.43
N ARG A 23 -15.53 5.81 11.29
CA ARG A 23 -16.82 5.13 11.16
C ARG A 23 -17.77 6.00 10.33
N THR A 24 -18.29 5.42 9.26
CA THR A 24 -19.31 6.04 8.39
C THR A 24 -20.72 5.45 8.61
N TYR A 25 -20.84 4.55 9.59
CA TYR A 25 -22.05 3.83 9.95
C TYR A 25 -22.14 3.66 11.47
N THR A 26 -23.32 3.33 11.98
CA THR A 26 -23.53 3.03 13.41
C THR A 26 -22.94 1.66 13.74
N MET A 27 -22.07 1.60 14.73
CA MET A 27 -21.44 0.33 15.15
C MET A 27 -22.47 -0.64 15.74
N ASP A 28 -22.34 -1.91 15.36
CA ASP A 28 -22.96 -3.07 15.97
C ASP A 28 -21.91 -3.82 16.82
N PRO A 29 -22.03 -3.82 18.16
CA PRO A 29 -21.08 -4.52 19.04
C PRO A 29 -20.95 -6.03 18.79
N ALA A 30 -21.90 -6.65 18.06
CA ALA A 30 -21.81 -8.06 17.68
C ALA A 30 -20.92 -8.32 16.46
N LEU A 31 -20.66 -7.30 15.64
CA LEU A 31 -19.94 -7.41 14.36
C LEU A 31 -18.66 -6.58 14.30
N ASP A 32 -18.62 -5.48 15.05
CA ASP A 32 -17.57 -4.48 14.96
C ASP A 32 -16.56 -4.56 16.10
N VAL A 33 -15.38 -3.99 15.84
CA VAL A 33 -14.30 -3.84 16.81
C VAL A 33 -13.94 -2.37 16.98
N ASP A 34 -13.42 -2.03 18.16
CA ASP A 34 -12.96 -0.67 18.47
C ASP A 34 -11.80 -0.25 17.57
N ASP A 35 -10.87 -1.17 17.30
CA ASP A 35 -9.75 -0.98 16.38
C ASP A 35 -9.82 -1.98 15.22
N ALA A 36 -10.23 -1.49 14.06
CA ALA A 36 -10.32 -2.30 12.83
C ALA A 36 -9.03 -2.24 11.99
N THR A 37 -7.93 -1.74 12.56
CA THR A 37 -6.65 -1.62 11.84
C THR A 37 -6.08 -3.00 11.52
N PRO A 38 -5.76 -3.31 10.24
CA PRO A 38 -5.08 -4.56 9.88
C PRO A 38 -3.72 -4.68 10.57
N ASN A 39 -3.20 -5.89 10.79
CA ASN A 39 -1.85 -6.04 11.34
C ASN A 39 -0.76 -5.59 10.36
N PHE A 40 -1.07 -5.62 9.06
CA PHE A 40 -0.21 -5.13 7.98
C PHE A 40 -0.99 -4.93 6.69
N ALA A 41 -0.42 -4.15 5.77
CA ALA A 41 -0.99 -3.88 4.45
C ALA A 41 0.02 -4.11 3.32
N VAL A 42 -0.43 -4.70 2.21
CA VAL A 42 0.37 -4.89 0.99
C VAL A 42 -0.39 -4.33 -0.23
N PRO A 43 -0.30 -3.02 -0.51
CA PRO A 43 -0.87 -2.44 -1.72
C PRO A 43 0.02 -2.74 -2.93
N VAL A 44 -0.53 -3.50 -3.87
CA VAL A 44 0.13 -3.88 -5.11
C VAL A 44 -0.42 -3.02 -6.25
N TYR A 45 0.46 -2.20 -6.82
CA TYR A 45 0.19 -1.19 -7.84
C TYR A 45 -1.11 -0.36 -7.68
N PRO A 46 -1.38 0.26 -6.52
CA PRO A 46 -2.58 1.07 -6.28
C PRO A 46 -2.78 2.26 -7.25
N ALA A 47 -3.97 2.42 -7.82
CA ALA A 47 -4.27 3.65 -8.58
C ALA A 47 -4.59 4.83 -7.64
N TYR A 48 -4.64 6.05 -8.19
CA TYR A 48 -5.23 7.22 -7.52
C TYR A 48 -4.56 7.66 -6.21
N LEU A 49 -3.22 7.79 -6.17
CA LEU A 49 -2.53 8.27 -4.96
C LEU A 49 -2.05 9.72 -5.05
N VAL A 50 -1.85 10.21 -6.27
CA VAL A 50 -1.36 11.56 -6.57
C VAL A 50 -2.25 12.19 -7.63
N ASP A 51 -2.17 13.51 -7.79
CA ASP A 51 -2.84 14.18 -8.89
C ASP A 51 -2.15 13.86 -10.23
N GLU A 52 -2.73 12.92 -10.98
CA GLU A 52 -2.21 12.49 -12.27
C GLU A 52 -2.38 13.54 -13.38
N LYS A 53 -3.16 14.60 -13.14
CA LYS A 53 -3.28 15.76 -14.04
C LYS A 53 -2.11 16.73 -13.84
N ASN A 54 -1.55 16.81 -12.64
CA ASN A 54 -0.42 17.67 -12.30
C ASN A 54 0.81 16.83 -11.92
N LYS A 55 1.52 16.37 -12.95
CA LYS A 55 2.71 15.52 -12.79
C LYS A 55 3.95 16.26 -12.28
N GLU A 56 3.94 17.59 -12.25
CA GLU A 56 5.08 18.40 -11.82
C GLU A 56 5.17 18.54 -10.29
N GLU A 57 4.04 18.62 -9.60
CA GLU A 57 4.01 18.90 -8.15
C GLU A 57 4.20 17.65 -7.27
N LEU A 58 4.14 16.44 -7.85
CA LEU A 58 4.22 15.14 -7.15
C LEU A 58 3.62 15.19 -5.74
N LYS A 59 2.31 15.39 -5.69
CA LYS A 59 1.57 15.63 -4.45
C LYS A 59 0.54 14.53 -4.21
N LEU A 60 0.49 14.04 -2.97
CA LEU A 60 -0.54 13.10 -2.53
C LEU A 60 -1.93 13.72 -2.62
N LEU A 61 -2.92 12.90 -2.99
CA LEU A 61 -4.31 13.31 -2.88
C LEU A 61 -4.70 13.56 -1.41
N PRO A 62 -5.63 14.48 -1.12
CA PRO A 62 -5.97 14.89 0.25
C PRO A 62 -6.39 13.74 1.17
N GLU A 63 -6.98 12.69 0.62
CA GLU A 63 -7.38 11.48 1.33
C GLU A 63 -6.22 10.57 1.74
N MET A 64 -5.01 10.74 1.19
CA MET A 64 -3.86 9.90 1.51
C MET A 64 -3.15 10.39 2.79
N VAL A 65 -3.85 10.32 3.93
CA VAL A 65 -3.36 10.80 5.23
C VAL A 65 -2.78 9.66 6.05
N VAL A 66 -1.49 9.70 6.35
CA VAL A 66 -0.85 8.74 7.25
C VAL A 66 -0.98 9.23 8.69
N THR A 67 -1.53 8.38 9.56
CA THR A 67 -1.67 8.65 11.00
C THR A 67 -0.74 7.75 11.81
N PRO A 68 -0.46 8.06 13.10
CA PRO A 68 0.32 7.17 13.97
C PRO A 68 -0.29 5.79 14.20
N LYS A 69 -1.56 5.59 13.84
CA LYS A 69 -2.24 4.28 13.91
C LYS A 69 -2.10 3.47 12.63
N ALA A 70 -1.49 4.01 11.58
CA ALA A 70 -1.36 3.29 10.31
C ALA A 70 -0.52 2.01 10.51
N PRO A 71 -0.95 0.87 9.92
CA PRO A 71 -0.27 -0.40 10.12
C PRO A 71 1.02 -0.47 9.31
N PRO A 72 1.96 -1.36 9.65
CA PRO A 72 3.09 -1.67 8.80
C PRO A 72 2.68 -1.93 7.34
N ILE A 73 3.44 -1.37 6.39
CA ILE A 73 3.07 -1.41 4.97
C ILE A 73 4.22 -1.87 4.06
N CYS A 74 3.90 -2.68 3.04
CA CYS A 74 4.85 -3.04 1.98
C CYS A 74 4.26 -2.76 0.60
N PHE A 75 4.82 -1.77 -0.09
CA PHE A 75 4.39 -1.39 -1.42
C PHE A 75 5.11 -2.17 -2.50
N VAL A 76 4.37 -2.49 -3.57
CA VAL A 76 4.91 -3.10 -4.78
C VAL A 76 4.38 -2.34 -5.99
N HIS A 77 5.27 -1.80 -6.83
CA HIS A 77 4.88 -1.05 -8.02
C HIS A 77 5.91 -1.14 -9.15
N ALA A 78 5.48 -0.95 -10.39
CA ALA A 78 6.37 -0.79 -11.54
C ALA A 78 6.45 0.69 -11.94
N ASN A 79 7.64 1.20 -12.21
CA ASN A 79 7.88 2.61 -12.54
C ASN A 79 7.38 2.97 -13.94
N ASP A 80 7.31 2.00 -14.86
CA ASP A 80 6.72 2.15 -16.20
C ASP A 80 5.21 1.85 -16.24
N ASP A 81 4.55 1.77 -15.08
CA ASP A 81 3.10 1.75 -14.98
C ASP A 81 2.51 3.08 -15.47
N ARG A 82 1.29 3.03 -16.01
CA ARG A 82 0.53 4.22 -16.41
C ARG A 82 0.13 5.10 -15.21
N TRP A 83 0.03 4.52 -14.01
CA TRP A 83 -0.18 5.23 -12.75
C TRP A 83 1.15 5.50 -12.06
N SER A 84 1.28 6.70 -11.51
CA SER A 84 2.54 7.17 -10.94
C SER A 84 3.01 6.34 -9.74
N ALA A 85 4.29 5.96 -9.77
CA ALA A 85 4.98 5.34 -8.65
C ALA A 85 5.19 6.30 -7.47
N ALA A 86 5.14 7.62 -7.71
CA ALA A 86 5.51 8.64 -6.74
C ALA A 86 4.69 8.58 -5.45
N GLY A 87 3.38 8.26 -5.53
CA GLY A 87 2.52 8.19 -4.35
C GLY A 87 3.02 7.22 -3.27
N ARG A 88 3.66 6.11 -3.66
CA ARG A 88 4.19 5.12 -2.70
C ARG A 88 5.43 5.67 -2.00
N ALA A 89 6.29 6.36 -2.73
CA ALA A 89 7.46 7.03 -2.17
C ALA A 89 7.03 8.16 -1.21
N LEU A 90 6.02 8.96 -1.57
CA LEU A 90 5.50 10.02 -0.71
C LEU A 90 4.87 9.46 0.57
N ILE A 91 4.03 8.43 0.47
CA ILE A 91 3.47 7.76 1.67
C ILE A 91 4.59 7.17 2.53
N TYR A 92 5.62 6.56 1.94
CA TYR A 92 6.78 6.08 2.68
C TYR A 92 7.49 7.21 3.46
N LEU A 93 7.62 8.41 2.88
CA LEU A 93 8.18 9.56 3.58
C LEU A 93 7.30 9.97 4.77
N GLU A 94 5.97 9.90 4.67
CA GLU A 94 5.08 10.14 5.80
C GLU A 94 5.22 9.07 6.89
N TYR A 95 5.32 7.79 6.52
CA TYR A 95 5.64 6.71 7.47
C TYR A 95 6.98 6.96 8.17
N LYS A 96 7.99 7.42 7.43
CA LYS A 96 9.32 7.71 7.97
C LYS A 96 9.29 8.84 8.99
N LYS A 97 8.51 9.91 8.75
CA LYS A 97 8.33 11.02 9.71
C LYS A 97 7.72 10.56 11.03
N LEU A 98 6.82 9.58 10.99
CA LEU A 98 6.13 9.03 12.16
C LEU A 98 6.88 7.85 12.81
N GLY A 99 7.98 7.38 12.22
CA GLY A 99 8.72 6.21 12.72
C GLY A 99 7.99 4.88 12.53
N LEU A 100 7.05 4.80 11.57
CA LEU A 100 6.28 3.60 11.30
C LEU A 100 7.03 2.63 10.36
N PRO A 101 6.87 1.30 10.49
CA PRO A 101 7.49 0.33 9.59
C PRO A 101 6.91 0.43 8.17
N ALA A 102 7.77 0.61 7.17
CA ALA A 102 7.37 0.62 5.77
C ALA A 102 8.48 0.06 4.87
N GLU A 103 8.08 -0.68 3.83
CA GLU A 103 8.94 -1.15 2.76
C GLU A 103 8.35 -0.79 1.39
N VAL A 104 9.20 -0.49 0.41
CA VAL A 104 8.76 -0.09 -0.93
C VAL A 104 9.63 -0.75 -1.99
N HIS A 105 8.98 -1.50 -2.90
CA HIS A 105 9.59 -2.01 -4.11
C HIS A 105 9.03 -1.29 -5.33
N ILE A 106 9.85 -0.44 -5.95
CA ILE A 106 9.54 0.20 -7.24
C ILE A 106 10.48 -0.40 -8.30
N TYR A 107 9.94 -1.27 -9.15
CA TYR A 107 10.67 -1.94 -10.20
C TYR A 107 10.74 -1.05 -11.44
N ALA A 108 11.90 -0.97 -12.12
CA ALA A 108 12.04 -0.13 -13.31
C ALA A 108 11.06 -0.51 -14.45
N LYS A 109 10.74 -1.81 -14.58
CA LYS A 109 9.84 -2.34 -15.61
C LYS A 109 8.87 -3.38 -15.06
N GLY A 110 7.66 -3.39 -15.62
CA GLY A 110 6.62 -4.37 -15.31
C GLY A 110 5.24 -3.98 -15.88
N GLY A 111 5.03 -2.68 -16.11
CA GLY A 111 3.74 -2.13 -16.53
C GLY A 111 2.66 -2.28 -15.47
N HIS A 112 1.44 -1.88 -15.82
CA HIS A 112 0.28 -2.06 -14.94
C HIS A 112 -0.22 -3.50 -14.96
N GLY A 113 -0.65 -4.01 -13.80
CA GLY A 113 -1.35 -5.29 -13.72
C GLY A 113 -0.48 -6.52 -14.02
N PHE A 114 0.81 -6.48 -13.67
CA PHE A 114 1.72 -7.61 -13.86
C PHE A 114 1.30 -8.86 -13.07
N GLY A 115 0.56 -8.71 -11.97
CA GLY A 115 0.04 -9.82 -11.17
C GLY A 115 1.13 -10.82 -10.77
N MET A 116 0.90 -12.10 -11.05
CA MET A 116 1.85 -13.20 -10.80
C MET A 116 2.51 -13.72 -12.10
N ARG A 117 2.38 -12.98 -13.21
CA ARG A 117 2.87 -13.45 -14.52
C ARG A 117 4.38 -13.50 -14.52
N LYS A 118 4.95 -14.60 -15.01
CA LYS A 118 6.40 -14.74 -15.24
C LYS A 118 6.70 -14.37 -16.69
N ASN A 119 7.43 -13.27 -16.88
CA ASN A 119 7.87 -12.76 -18.18
C ASN A 119 9.37 -12.43 -18.22
N GLY A 120 10.13 -12.87 -17.21
CA GLY A 120 11.58 -12.69 -17.12
C GLY A 120 12.01 -11.32 -16.57
N LEU A 121 11.07 -10.52 -16.06
CA LEU A 121 11.37 -9.23 -15.44
C LEU A 121 11.54 -9.37 -13.91
N PRO A 122 12.38 -8.54 -13.27
CA PRO A 122 12.58 -8.60 -11.81
C PRO A 122 11.30 -8.46 -10.99
N VAL A 123 10.31 -7.74 -11.50
CA VAL A 123 9.00 -7.59 -10.86
C VAL A 123 8.31 -8.93 -10.61
N ASN A 124 8.64 -10.00 -11.35
CA ASN A 124 8.02 -11.32 -11.18
C ASN A 124 8.29 -11.93 -9.79
N ASP A 125 9.37 -11.51 -9.12
CA ASP A 125 9.76 -12.03 -7.81
C ASP A 125 9.23 -11.16 -6.66
N TRP A 126 8.37 -10.18 -6.93
CA TRP A 126 7.75 -9.36 -5.88
C TRP A 126 7.11 -10.15 -4.73
N PRO A 127 6.45 -11.33 -4.93
CA PRO A 127 5.86 -12.07 -3.83
C PRO A 127 6.93 -12.64 -2.89
N VAL A 128 8.11 -12.97 -3.42
CA VAL A 128 9.25 -13.41 -2.62
C VAL A 128 9.72 -12.26 -1.74
N ARG A 129 9.84 -11.04 -2.29
CA ARG A 129 10.23 -9.85 -1.51
C ARG A 129 9.24 -9.50 -0.41
N VAL A 130 7.95 -9.55 -0.73
CA VAL A 130 6.90 -9.38 0.29
C VAL A 130 6.99 -10.49 1.34
N GLY A 131 7.24 -11.74 0.94
CA GLY A 131 7.45 -12.85 1.88
C GLY A 131 8.64 -12.63 2.81
N GLU A 132 9.78 -12.18 2.30
CA GLU A 132 10.97 -11.81 3.09
C GLU A 132 10.67 -10.69 4.09
N TRP A 133 9.95 -9.66 3.66
CA TRP A 133 9.47 -8.60 4.54
C TRP A 133 8.52 -9.14 5.61
N MET A 134 7.54 -9.98 5.25
CA MET A 134 6.63 -10.56 6.23
C MET A 134 7.37 -11.43 7.26
N LYS A 135 8.44 -12.14 6.86
CA LYS A 135 9.32 -12.87 7.78
C LYS A 135 10.07 -11.93 8.72
N SER A 136 10.65 -10.84 8.20
CA SER A 136 11.37 -9.86 9.03
C SER A 136 10.45 -9.15 10.04
N MET A 137 9.16 -9.04 9.71
CA MET A 137 8.10 -8.51 10.58
C MET A 137 7.48 -9.55 11.52
N GLY A 138 7.85 -10.84 11.41
CA GLY A 138 7.38 -11.91 12.28
C GLY A 138 5.98 -12.46 11.95
N TRP A 139 5.49 -12.31 10.71
CA TRP A 139 4.20 -12.88 10.29
C TRP A 139 4.31 -14.18 9.49
N LEU A 140 5.50 -14.52 9.00
CA LEU A 140 5.78 -15.79 8.32
C LEU A 140 7.03 -16.45 8.90
N GLU A 141 7.09 -17.77 8.80
CA GLU A 141 8.25 -18.61 9.13
C GLU A 141 9.08 -18.95 7.88
#